data_AF-A0A2V8NAD0-F1
#
_entry.id   AF-A0A2V8NAD0-F1
#
_cell.length_a   1.000
_cell.length_b   1.000
_cell.length_c   1.000
_cell.angle_alpha   90.00
_cell.angle_beta   90.00
_cell.angle_gamma   90.00
#
_symmetry.space_group_name_H-M   'P 1'
#
loop_
_entity.id
_entity.type
_entity.pdbx_description
1 polymer ?
#
loop_
_entity_poly.entity_id
_entity_poly.type
_entity_poly.pdbx_seq_one_letter_code
_entity_poly.pdbx_strand_id
1 'polypeptide(L)'
;MLGQSHLRSKPCFCVRRKPAFGAIQPTTLGMGAAETQEIAAIIAGVLRATAPTKTASRTGRLAGKPSLANYTLDEPARFQDEGRARDLLGRFPLYPEIQL
;
A
#
# COMPACT_ATOMS: atom_id res chain seq x y z
N MET A 1 -31.02 -45.48 14.86
CA MET A 1 -29.96 -44.52 15.23
C MET A 1 -29.36 -43.95 13.96
N LEU A 2 -29.92 -42.84 13.47
CA LEU A 2 -29.45 -42.10 12.28
C LEU A 2 -28.51 -40.99 12.73
N GLY A 3 -27.46 -40.73 11.95
CA GLY A 3 -26.74 -39.47 12.01
C GLY A 3 -25.22 -39.57 11.85
N GLN A 4 -24.74 -40.03 10.68
CA GLN A 4 -23.37 -39.74 10.28
C GLN A 4 -23.31 -38.29 9.77
N SER A 5 -22.84 -37.39 10.61
CA SER A 5 -22.62 -35.98 10.28
C SER A 5 -21.31 -35.82 9.52
N HIS A 6 -21.45 -35.69 8.21
CA HIS A 6 -20.42 -35.37 7.24
C HIS A 6 -19.88 -33.95 7.49
N LEU A 7 -18.86 -33.78 8.34
CA LEU A 7 -18.16 -32.50 8.48
C LEU A 7 -17.24 -32.27 7.27
N ARG A 8 -17.81 -31.62 6.25
CA ARG A 8 -17.07 -30.98 5.14
C ARG A 8 -16.19 -29.87 5.73
N SER A 9 -14.91 -30.16 5.97
CA SER A 9 -13.91 -29.13 6.29
C SER A 9 -13.81 -28.18 5.09
N LYS A 10 -14.17 -26.91 5.31
CA LYS A 10 -14.16 -25.85 4.32
C LYS A 10 -12.76 -25.74 3.69
N PRO A 11 -12.63 -25.55 2.37
CA PRO A 11 -11.31 -25.33 1.77
C PRO A 11 -10.69 -24.09 2.38
N CYS A 12 -9.49 -24.24 2.96
CA CYS A 12 -8.62 -23.15 3.35
C CYS A 12 -8.48 -22.22 2.15
N PHE A 13 -8.98 -21.01 2.29
CA PHE A 13 -8.92 -19.98 1.27
C PHE A 13 -7.47 -19.49 1.17
N CYS A 14 -6.62 -20.26 0.49
CA CYS A 14 -5.29 -19.79 0.10
C CYS A 14 -5.52 -18.67 -0.92
N VAL A 15 -5.47 -17.42 -0.47
CA VAL A 15 -5.57 -16.24 -1.35
C VAL A 15 -4.38 -16.29 -2.30
N ARG A 16 -4.60 -16.84 -3.50
CA ARG A 16 -3.64 -16.78 -4.60
C ARG A 16 -3.60 -15.31 -5.04
N ARG A 17 -2.75 -14.51 -4.41
CA ARG A 17 -2.44 -13.16 -4.87
C ARG A 17 -1.83 -13.30 -6.25
N LYS A 18 -2.65 -13.09 -7.28
CA LYS A 18 -2.18 -12.88 -8.64
C LYS A 18 -1.86 -11.38 -8.71
N PRO A 19 -0.59 -10.94 -8.70
CA PRO A 19 -0.30 -9.56 -8.99
C PRO A 19 -0.52 -9.40 -10.49
N ALA A 20 -1.74 -9.09 -10.90
CA ALA A 20 -2.03 -8.70 -12.26
C ALA A 20 -1.91 -7.17 -12.36
N PHE A 21 -0.70 -6.65 -12.13
CA PHE A 21 -0.32 -5.37 -12.72
C PHE A 21 0.18 -5.66 -14.13
N GLY A 22 -0.74 -6.13 -14.97
CA GLY A 22 -0.43 -6.72 -16.28
C GLY A 22 -1.18 -6.00 -17.38
N ALA A 23 -0.67 -4.84 -17.79
CA ALA A 23 -0.77 -4.30 -19.15
C ALA A 23 -0.04 -2.95 -19.17
N ILE A 24 0.83 -2.80 -20.15
CA ILE A 24 1.77 -1.69 -20.33
C ILE A 24 1.00 -0.38 -20.48
N GLN A 25 1.19 0.56 -19.57
CA GLN A 25 0.86 1.96 -19.80
C GLN A 25 2.18 2.69 -19.95
N PRO A 26 2.53 3.25 -21.13
CA PRO A 26 3.55 4.28 -21.15
C PRO A 26 3.00 5.39 -20.25
N THR A 27 3.63 5.58 -19.08
CA THR A 27 3.35 6.77 -18.30
C THR A 27 3.76 7.96 -19.17
N THR A 28 3.16 9.14 -18.97
CA THR A 28 3.46 10.34 -19.77
C THR A 28 4.97 10.67 -19.85
N LEU A 29 5.76 10.16 -18.90
CA LEU A 29 7.21 10.31 -18.80
C LEU A 29 8.03 9.16 -19.43
N GLY A 30 7.39 8.14 -20.01
CA GLY A 30 8.06 7.00 -20.63
C GLY A 30 8.51 5.90 -19.65
N MET A 31 7.92 5.80 -18.46
CA MET A 31 8.25 4.74 -17.51
C MET A 31 7.72 3.39 -18.00
N GLY A 32 8.53 2.34 -17.85
CA GLY A 32 8.21 0.98 -18.23
C GLY A 32 7.64 0.14 -17.08
N ALA A 33 7.60 -1.18 -17.29
CA ALA A 33 7.03 -2.12 -16.34
C ALA A 33 7.87 -2.29 -15.06
N ALA A 34 9.19 -2.06 -15.14
CA ALA A 34 10.08 -2.18 -13.99
C ALA A 34 9.91 -1.00 -13.03
N GLU A 35 9.87 0.21 -13.58
CA GLU A 35 9.65 1.45 -12.86
C GLU A 35 8.24 1.47 -12.24
N THR A 36 7.24 0.97 -12.97
CA THR A 36 5.88 0.85 -12.45
C THR A 36 5.78 -0.14 -11.27
N GLN A 37 6.54 -1.24 -11.32
CA GLN A 37 6.65 -2.15 -10.18
C GLN A 37 7.35 -1.49 -8.98
N GLU A 38 8.37 -0.66 -9.24
CA GLU A 38 9.05 0.08 -8.19
C GLU A 38 8.11 1.09 -7.52
N ILE A 39 7.32 1.84 -8.28
CA ILE A 39 6.28 2.75 -7.76
C ILE A 39 5.28 1.97 -6.89
N ALA A 40 4.79 0.83 -7.37
CA ALA A 40 3.88 -0.01 -6.61
C ALA A 40 4.52 -0.51 -5.30
N ALA A 41 5.82 -0.83 -5.31
CA ALA A 41 6.55 -1.24 -4.13
C ALA A 41 6.72 -0.10 -3.12
N ILE A 42 7.00 1.12 -3.57
CA ILE A 42 7.10 2.32 -2.72
C ILE A 42 5.74 2.60 -2.06
N ILE A 43 4.65 2.63 -2.84
CA ILE A 43 3.29 2.84 -2.31
C ILE A 43 2.94 1.76 -1.29
N ALA A 44 3.24 0.49 -1.60
CA ALA A 44 2.99 -0.61 -0.68
C ALA A 44 3.83 -0.52 0.61
N GLY A 45 5.06 0.00 0.53
CA GLY A 45 5.94 0.27 1.68
C GLY A 45 5.31 1.26 2.64
N VAL A 46 4.97 2.46 2.13
CA VAL A 46 4.33 3.53 2.90
C VAL A 46 3.02 3.04 3.54
N LEU A 47 2.16 2.37 2.78
CA LEU A 47 0.87 1.89 3.30
C LEU A 47 1.05 0.82 4.40
N ARG A 48 2.10 0.01 4.35
CA ARG A 48 2.41 -0.98 5.39
C ARG A 48 3.00 -0.34 6.64
N ALA A 49 3.77 0.74 6.47
CA ALA A 49 4.35 1.52 7.55
C ALA A 49 3.33 2.49 8.21
N THR A 50 2.14 2.64 7.63
CA THR A 50 1.09 3.53 8.14
C THR A 50 0.17 2.78 9.09
N ALA A 51 -0.02 3.31 10.30
CA ALA A 51 -0.97 2.80 11.28
C ALA A 51 -2.04 3.86 11.63
N PRO A 52 -3.33 3.50 11.71
CA PRO A 52 -4.36 4.42 12.13
C PRO A 52 -4.20 4.75 13.62
N THR A 53 -4.24 6.03 13.97
CA THR A 53 -4.19 6.49 15.35
C THR A 53 -5.52 6.20 16.03
N LYS A 54 -5.55 5.95 17.35
CA LYS A 54 -6.80 5.77 18.08
C LYS A 54 -7.52 7.10 18.25
N THR A 55 -8.85 7.09 18.17
CA THR A 55 -9.67 8.29 18.42
C THR A 55 -9.51 8.71 19.89
N ALA A 56 -9.12 9.98 20.12
CA ALA A 56 -8.83 10.53 21.46
C ALA A 56 -10.07 10.69 22.38
N SER A 57 -11.28 10.50 21.84
CA SER A 57 -12.50 10.61 22.64
C SER A 57 -12.65 9.43 23.60
N ARG A 58 -12.75 9.74 24.91
CA ARG A 58 -12.98 8.77 25.99
C ARG A 58 -14.46 8.42 26.17
N THR A 59 -15.36 9.23 25.61
CA THR A 59 -16.81 9.11 25.81
C THR A 59 -17.54 9.32 24.48
N GLY A 60 -18.08 8.26 23.91
CA GLY A 60 -18.82 8.28 22.64
C GLY A 60 -18.75 6.96 21.87
N ARG A 61 -19.65 6.76 20.89
CA ARG A 61 -19.80 5.50 20.11
C ARG A 61 -18.56 5.10 19.27
N LEU A 62 -17.59 6.01 19.15
CA LEU A 62 -16.35 5.88 18.39
C LEU A 62 -15.10 5.86 19.28
N ALA A 63 -15.27 5.92 20.62
CA ALA A 63 -14.17 5.84 21.58
C ALA A 63 -13.38 4.54 21.40
N GLY A 64 -12.06 4.65 21.21
CA GLY A 64 -11.16 3.51 21.04
C GLY A 64 -11.14 2.87 19.64
N LYS A 65 -11.97 3.32 18.69
CA LYS A 65 -11.92 2.86 17.29
C LYS A 65 -10.75 3.51 16.53
N PRO A 66 -10.16 2.81 15.55
CA PRO A 66 -9.15 3.39 14.66
C PRO A 66 -9.72 4.64 13.99
N SER A 67 -8.94 5.72 14.02
CA SER A 67 -9.29 6.99 13.38
C SER A 67 -9.21 6.83 11.87
N LEU A 68 -10.18 7.42 11.18
CA LEU A 68 -10.18 7.52 9.71
C LEU A 68 -9.39 8.73 9.21
N ALA A 69 -9.10 9.71 10.09
CA ALA A 69 -8.45 10.96 9.73
C ALA A 69 -7.01 11.05 10.25
N ASN A 70 -6.72 10.44 11.40
CA ASN A 70 -5.42 10.51 12.05
C ASN A 70 -4.67 9.19 11.85
N TYR A 71 -3.44 9.30 11.36
CA TYR A 71 -2.54 8.18 11.19
C TYR A 71 -1.17 8.53 11.76
N THR A 72 -0.39 7.49 12.02
CA THR A 72 1.02 7.59 12.38
C THR A 72 1.81 6.89 11.29
N LEU A 73 2.91 7.49 10.86
CA LEU A 73 3.83 6.91 9.88
C LEU A 73 5.19 6.76 10.56
N ASP A 74 5.84 5.64 10.30
CA ASP A 74 7.21 5.40 10.76
C ASP A 74 8.19 6.30 9.99
N GLU A 75 8.86 7.20 10.69
CA GLU A 75 9.77 8.19 10.09
C GLU A 75 10.92 7.59 9.27
N PRO A 76 11.61 6.50 9.70
CA PRO A 76 12.62 5.86 8.87
C PRO A 76 12.03 5.25 7.58
N ALA A 77 10.83 4.67 7.64
CA ALA A 77 10.16 4.16 6.44
C ALA A 77 9.80 5.29 5.48
N ARG A 78 9.35 6.44 6.00
CA ARG A 78 9.10 7.64 5.22
C ARG A 78 10.37 8.09 4.49
N PHE A 79 11.49 8.26 5.19
CA PHE A 79 12.73 8.72 4.57
C PHE A 79 13.24 7.74 3.50
N GLN A 80 13.14 6.45 3.75
CA GLN A 80 13.53 5.43 2.79
C GLN A 80 12.68 5.50 1.51
N ASP A 81 11.36 5.49 1.64
CA ASP A 81 10.46 5.48 0.50
C ASP A 81 10.46 6.84 -0.25
N GLU A 82 10.65 7.95 0.46
CA GLU A 82 10.83 9.28 -0.14
C GLU A 82 12.13 9.37 -0.94
N GLY A 83 13.24 8.82 -0.42
CA GLY A 83 14.52 8.74 -1.14
C GLY A 83 14.39 7.95 -2.44
N ARG A 84 13.75 6.78 -2.38
CA ARG A 84 13.51 5.95 -3.56
C ARG A 84 12.61 6.65 -4.59
N ALA A 85 11.59 7.37 -4.14
CA ALA A 85 10.73 8.15 -5.02
C ALA A 85 11.49 9.29 -5.71
N ARG A 86 12.34 10.00 -4.97
CA ARG A 86 13.21 11.05 -5.53
C ARG A 86 14.19 10.50 -6.56
N ASP A 87 14.86 9.40 -6.25
CA ASP A 87 15.80 8.76 -7.16
C ASP A 87 15.14 8.28 -8.45
N LEU A 88 13.90 7.77 -8.36
CA LEU A 88 13.14 7.35 -9.53
C LEU A 88 12.71 8.56 -10.38
N LEU A 89 12.11 9.58 -9.75
CA LEU A 89 11.62 10.77 -10.47
C LEU A 89 12.76 11.60 -11.08
N GLY A 90 13.94 11.64 -10.44
CA GLY A 90 15.13 12.32 -10.96
C GLY A 90 15.60 11.78 -12.31
N ARG A 91 15.26 10.53 -12.66
CA ARG A 91 15.58 9.92 -13.97
C ARG A 91 14.64 10.36 -15.09
N PHE A 92 13.47 10.92 -14.73
CA PHE A 92 12.40 11.28 -15.67
C PHE A 92 11.98 12.75 -15.47
N PRO A 93 12.86 13.73 -15.74
CA PRO A 93 12.51 15.14 -15.60
C PRO A 93 11.43 15.55 -16.61
N LEU A 94 10.29 16.05 -16.12
CA LEU A 94 9.21 16.57 -16.97
C LEU A 94 9.60 17.90 -17.64
N TYR A 95 10.34 18.73 -16.91
CA TYR A 95 10.82 20.05 -17.35
C TYR A 95 12.28 20.25 -16.90
N PRO A 96 13.27 19.86 -17.72
CA PRO A 96 14.69 19.94 -17.35
C PRO A 96 15.19 21.34 -17.00
N GLU A 97 14.52 22.37 -17.51
CA GLU A 97 14.85 23.78 -17.30
C GLU A 97 14.45 24.30 -15.90
N ILE A 98 13.63 23.56 -15.15
CA ILE A 98 13.10 24.01 -13.85
C ILE A 98 13.88 23.33 -12.71
N GLN A 99 14.52 24.15 -11.86
CA GLN A 99 15.09 23.72 -10.58
C GLN A 99 14.05 23.91 -9.47
N LEU A 100 13.68 22.83 -8.77
CA LEU A 100 12.72 22.80 -7.66
C LEU A 100 13.42 22.66 -6.31
#